data_AF-A0A2G6T6Y8-F1
#
_entry.id   AF-A0A2G6T6Y8-F1
#
_cell.length_a   1.000
_cell.length_b   1.000
_cell.length_c   1.000
_cell.angle_alpha   90.00
_cell.angle_beta   90.00
_cell.angle_gamma   90.00
#
_symmetry.space_group_name_H-M   'P 1'
#
loop_
_entity.id
_entity.type
_entity.pdbx_description
1 polymer ?
#
loop_
_entity_poly.entity_id
_entity_poly.type
_entity_poly.pdbx_seq_one_letter_code
_entity_poly.pdbx_strand_id
1 'polypeptide(L)' 'MSASNDNTQSLTAETANAIVSALGALVFATVRRLPPQEQQAFAKDLAAMAKAAEKSGETALETILIDLHKAAVKAP' A
#
# COMPACT_ATOMS: atom_id res chain seq x y z
N MET A 1 -32.74 -18.60 -6.61
CA MET A 1 -32.35 -17.31 -7.21
C MET A 1 -30.97 -16.99 -6.66
N SER A 2 -29.91 -17.35 -7.39
CA SER A 2 -28.55 -17.01 -6.99
C SER A 2 -28.27 -15.59 -7.46
N ALA A 3 -28.10 -14.65 -6.53
CA ALA A 3 -27.57 -13.34 -6.85
C ALA A 3 -26.12 -13.54 -7.32
N SER A 4 -25.90 -13.43 -8.64
CA SER A 4 -24.57 -13.27 -9.19
C SER A 4 -24.02 -11.95 -8.63
N ASN A 5 -23.12 -12.02 -7.64
CA ASN A 5 -22.31 -10.87 -7.25
C ASN A 5 -21.32 -10.59 -8.38
N ASP A 6 -21.76 -9.83 -9.38
CA ASP A 6 -20.88 -9.18 -10.34
C ASP A 6 -20.10 -8.07 -9.63
N ASN A 7 -19.14 -8.45 -8.80
CA ASN A 7 -18.13 -7.56 -8.21
C ASN A 7 -17.01 -7.27 -9.22
N THR A 8 -17.33 -7.15 -10.50
CA THR A 8 -16.39 -6.72 -11.53
C THR A 8 -16.38 -5.19 -11.57
N GLN A 9 -15.98 -4.59 -10.45
CA GLN A 9 -15.73 -3.16 -10.39
C GLN A 9 -14.64 -2.85 -11.43
N SER A 10 -15.00 -2.07 -12.45
CA SER A 10 -14.10 -1.78 -13.56
C SER A 10 -12.83 -1.11 -13.00
N LEU A 11 -11.67 -1.57 -13.44
CA LEU A 11 -10.35 -1.01 -13.10
C LEU A 11 -10.16 0.36 -13.79
N THR A 12 -10.99 1.33 -13.43
CA THR A 12 -10.82 2.73 -13.82
C THR A 12 -9.73 3.38 -12.95
N ALA A 13 -9.26 4.56 -13.34
CA ALA A 13 -8.29 5.32 -12.55
C ALA A 13 -8.83 5.65 -11.15
N GLU A 14 -10.12 5.94 -11.03
CA GLU A 14 -10.79 6.18 -9.74
C GLU A 14 -10.77 4.93 -8.86
N THR A 15 -11.11 3.76 -9.42
CA THR A 15 -11.07 2.48 -8.70
C THR A 15 -9.63 2.16 -8.27
N ALA A 16 -8.64 2.37 -9.13
CA ALA A 16 -7.22 2.15 -8.80
C ALA A 16 -6.76 3.08 -7.66
N ASN A 17 -7.10 4.36 -7.71
CA ASN A 17 -6.78 5.32 -6.64
C ASN A 17 -7.45 4.97 -5.31
N ALA A 18 -8.70 4.49 -5.35
CA ALA A 18 -9.41 4.02 -4.17
C ALA A 18 -8.73 2.79 -3.56
N ILE A 19 -8.26 1.85 -4.40
CA ILE A 19 -7.50 0.67 -3.94
C ILE A 19 -6.18 1.11 -3.28
N VAL A 20 -5.40 1.98 -3.90
CA VAL A 20 -4.14 2.48 -3.32
C VAL A 20 -4.39 3.19 -1.98
N SER A 21 -5.47 3.98 -1.90
CA SER A 21 -5.88 4.65 -0.65
C SER A 21 -6.26 3.64 0.43
N ALA A 22 -7.00 2.58 0.08
CA ALA A 22 -7.37 1.52 1.01
C ALA A 22 -6.15 0.73 1.50
N LEU A 23 -5.17 0.45 0.62
CA LEU A 23 -3.90 -0.17 0.99
C LEU A 23 -3.12 0.72 1.97
N GLY A 24 -3.05 2.03 1.72
CA GLY A 24 -2.44 2.97 2.64
C GLY A 24 -3.11 2.97 4.02
N ALA A 25 -4.44 2.94 4.07
CA ALA A 25 -5.19 2.83 5.33
C ALA A 25 -4.91 1.51 6.06
N LEU A 26 -4.80 0.39 5.33
CA LEU A 26 -4.46 -0.92 5.89
C LEU A 26 -3.04 -0.93 6.48
N VAL A 27 -2.06 -0.37 5.75
CA VAL A 27 -0.68 -0.23 6.22
C VAL A 27 -0.65 0.61 7.50
N PHE A 28 -1.30 1.78 7.51
CA PHE A 28 -1.39 2.62 8.70
C PHE A 28 -2.00 1.86 9.89
N ALA A 29 -3.13 1.18 9.68
CA ALA A 29 -3.84 0.44 10.72
C ALA A 29 -3.04 -0.74 11.26
N THR A 30 -2.17 -1.33 10.44
CA THR A 30 -1.26 -2.42 10.84
C THR A 30 -0.07 -1.86 11.63
N VAL A 31 0.61 -0.85 11.10
CA VAL A 31 1.82 -0.27 11.70
C VAL A 31 1.53 0.34 13.07
N ARG A 32 0.40 1.04 13.25
CA ARG A 32 0.02 1.65 14.55
C ARG A 32 -0.14 0.64 15.71
N ARG A 33 -0.17 -0.66 15.42
CA ARG A 33 -0.32 -1.73 16.42
C ARG A 33 1.01 -2.40 16.77
N LEU A 34 2.09 -2.04 16.06
CA LEU A 34 3.41 -2.60 16.28
C LEU A 34 4.17 -1.82 17.37
N PRO A 35 5.12 -2.45 18.08
CA PRO A 35 6.09 -1.74 18.91
C PRO A 35 6.89 -0.71 18.10
N PRO A 36 7.37 0.40 18.70
CA PRO A 36 8.04 1.48 17.96
C PRO A 36 9.22 1.05 17.07
N GLN A 37 9.99 0.04 17.51
CA GLN A 37 11.10 -0.50 16.73
C GLN A 37 10.60 -1.23 15.46
N GLU A 38 9.52 -2.00 15.59
CA GLU A 38 8.90 -2.73 14.49
C GLU A 38 8.18 -1.79 13.52
N GLN A 39 7.63 -0.66 13.99
CA GLN A 39 7.09 0.39 13.12
C GLN A 39 8.15 0.94 12.15
N GLN A 40 9.35 1.24 12.69
CA GLN A 40 10.47 1.75 11.90
C GLN A 40 11.00 0.68 10.93
N ALA A 41 11.09 -0.57 11.38
CA ALA A 41 11.49 -1.70 10.53
C ALA A 41 10.52 -1.86 9.34
N PHE A 42 9.21 -1.89 9.62
CA PHE A 42 8.18 -2.00 8.58
C PHE A 42 8.27 -0.87 7.54
N ALA A 43 8.41 0.38 7.99
CA ALA A 43 8.57 1.51 7.08
C ALA A 43 9.85 1.37 6.23
N LYS A 44 10.96 0.93 6.82
CA LYS A 44 12.22 0.72 6.11
C LYS A 44 12.11 -0.38 5.05
N ASP A 45 11.38 -1.46 5.34
CA ASP A 45 11.16 -2.55 4.38
C ASP A 45 10.38 -2.09 3.16
N LEU A 46 9.34 -1.26 3.34
CA LEU A 46 8.61 -0.64 2.22
C LEU A 46 9.53 0.23 1.35
N ALA A 47 10.42 1.03 1.97
CA ALA A 47 11.38 1.84 1.23
C ALA A 47 12.42 0.99 0.49
N ALA A 48 12.87 -0.12 1.09
CA ALA A 48 13.79 -1.06 0.46
C ALA A 48 13.13 -1.75 -0.76
N MET A 49 11.86 -2.14 -0.65
CA MET A 49 11.10 -2.71 -1.76
C MET A 49 10.88 -1.67 -2.88
N ALA A 50 10.58 -0.41 -2.55
CA ALA A 50 10.45 0.64 -3.56
C ALA A 50 11.74 0.80 -4.38
N LYS A 51 12.90 0.83 -3.70
CA LYS A 51 14.21 0.88 -4.36
C LYS A 51 14.50 -0.37 -5.21
N ALA A 52 13.98 -1.54 -4.83
CA ALA A 52 14.10 -2.74 -5.65
C ALA A 52 13.24 -2.63 -6.91
N ALA A 53 12.00 -2.14 -6.79
CA ALA A 53 11.10 -1.90 -7.92
C ALA A 53 11.69 -0.86 -8.90
N GLU A 54 12.26 0.23 -8.40
CA GLU A 54 12.99 1.23 -9.18
C GLU A 54 14.08 0.58 -10.04
N LYS A 55 14.95 -0.24 -9.43
CA LYS A 55 16.04 -0.94 -10.11
C LYS A 55 15.56 -1.93 -11.17
N SER A 56 14.38 -2.49 -10.99
CA SER A 56 13.74 -3.41 -11.95
C SER A 56 12.95 -2.68 -13.05
N GLY A 57 12.86 -1.35 -13.01
CA GLY A 57 12.07 -0.55 -13.95
C GLY A 57 10.56 -0.58 -13.70
N GLU A 58 10.12 -1.04 -12.53
CA GLU A 58 8.71 -1.17 -12.15
C GLU A 58 8.18 0.14 -11.52
N THR A 59 8.22 1.23 -12.26
CA THR A 59 7.92 2.59 -11.75
C THR A 59 6.54 2.74 -11.11
N ALA A 60 5.52 2.04 -11.63
CA ALA A 60 4.19 2.07 -11.03
C ALA A 60 4.17 1.42 -9.63
N LEU A 61 4.88 0.29 -9.48
CA LEU A 61 5.01 -0.40 -8.20
C LEU A 61 5.85 0.42 -7.22
N GLU A 62 6.98 0.99 -7.68
CA GLU A 62 7.81 1.91 -6.90
C GLU A 62 6.95 3.04 -6.31
N THR A 63 6.13 3.70 -7.12
CA THR A 63 5.26 4.80 -6.70
C THR A 63 4.30 4.37 -5.60
N ILE A 64 3.63 3.22 -5.78
CA ILE A 64 2.71 2.67 -4.78
C ILE A 64 3.45 2.37 -3.48
N LEU A 65 4.62 1.70 -3.54
CA LEU A 65 5.41 1.36 -2.37
C LEU A 65 5.90 2.60 -1.60
N ILE A 66 6.25 3.68 -2.30
CA ILE A 66 6.58 4.97 -1.69
C ILE A 66 5.36 5.55 -0.95
N ASP A 67 4.17 5.47 -1.52
CA ASP A 67 2.96 5.97 -0.88
C ASP A 67 2.56 5.14 0.35
N LEU A 68 2.73 3.82 0.28
CA LEU A 68 2.58 2.95 1.45
C LEU A 68 3.62 3.25 2.52
N HIS A 69 4.87 3.53 2.15
CA HIS A 69 5.91 3.94 3.10
C HIS A 69 5.51 5.22 3.84
N LYS A 70 4.99 6.23 3.13
CA LYS A 70 4.46 7.45 3.76
C LYS A 70 3.31 7.14 4.71
N ALA A 71 2.43 6.19 4.39
CA ALA A 71 1.35 5.78 5.28
C ALA A 71 1.89 5.10 6.55
N ALA A 72 2.91 4.25 6.43
CA ALA A 72 3.59 3.60 7.55
C ALA A 72 4.26 4.62 8.48
N VAL A 73 4.99 5.60 7.93
CA VAL A 73 5.66 6.65 8.73
C VAL A 73 4.68 7.54 9.47
N LYS A 74 3.46 7.72 8.94
CA LYS A 74 2.40 8.53 9.57
C LYS A 74 1.67 7.80 10.70
N ALA A 75 1.85 6.48 10.86
CA ALA A 75 1.19 5.70 11.89
C ALA A 75 1.87 5.93 13.26
N PRO A 76 1.22 6.62 14.22
CA PRO A 76 1.79 6.85 15.55
C PRO A 76 1.74 5.60 16.43
#